data_AF-A0A9W6KKC5-F1
#
_entry.id   AF-A0A9W6KKC5-F1
#
_cell.length_a   1.000
_cell.length_b   1.000
_cell.length_c   1.000
_cell.angle_alpha   90.00
_cell.angle_beta   90.00
_cell.angle_gamma   90.00
#
_symmetry.space_group_name_H-M   'P 1'
#
loop_
_entity.id
_entity.type
_entity.pdbx_description
1 polymer ?
#
loop_
_entity_poly.entity_id
_entity_poly.type
_entity_poly.pdbx_seq_one_letter_code
_entity_poly.pdbx_strand_id
1 'polypeptide(L)'
;MNVAVRAVLGRSRFPGRMSGLGKLAASAYRRDVSAPFDELTAGRRAWIARAGLAELNATIGRPGRAAVAARPDLLARVDQHAAAIRDSLGGALLDPVALAGYSAAIRDAARDAEDPLDDWSKPSWAMLRLLAVCSLVP
;
A
#
# COMPACT_ATOMS: atom_id res chain seq x y z
N MET A 1 2.39 -56.11 -5.27
CA MET A 1 1.93 -57.16 -6.20
C MET A 1 0.67 -56.60 -6.88
N ASN A 2 0.73 -56.11 -8.12
CA ASN A 2 0.57 -56.86 -9.39
C ASN A 2 -0.64 -57.83 -9.33
N VAL A 3 -1.60 -57.89 -10.26
CA VAL A 3 -1.66 -57.46 -11.67
C VAL A 3 -3.08 -57.72 -12.25
N ALA A 4 -3.43 -56.98 -13.32
CA ALA A 4 -4.40 -57.29 -14.40
C ALA A 4 -5.91 -57.30 -14.04
N VAL A 5 -6.85 -56.92 -14.92
CA VAL A 5 -6.95 -57.30 -16.34
C VAL A 5 -7.57 -56.19 -17.20
N ARG A 6 -6.95 -56.09 -18.37
CA ARG A 6 -7.20 -55.26 -19.55
C ARG A 6 -8.48 -55.72 -20.27
N ALA A 7 -9.35 -54.77 -20.62
CA ALA A 7 -10.37 -54.98 -21.66
C ALA A 7 -10.11 -54.02 -22.83
N VAL A 8 -10.41 -54.54 -24.00
CA VAL A 8 -9.87 -54.20 -25.31
C VAL A 8 -11.03 -53.78 -26.22
N LEU A 9 -10.74 -52.87 -27.16
CA LEU A 9 -11.50 -52.45 -28.34
C LEU A 9 -12.51 -51.30 -28.23
N GLY A 10 -12.22 -50.28 -29.02
CA GLY A 10 -13.11 -49.16 -29.33
C GLY A 10 -12.39 -48.09 -30.15
N ARG A 11 -11.80 -48.46 -31.30
CA ARG A 11 -11.31 -47.47 -32.26
C ARG A 11 -12.51 -46.71 -32.82
N SER A 12 -12.55 -45.41 -32.60
CA SER A 12 -13.25 -44.48 -33.49
C SER A 12 -12.37 -43.26 -33.71
N ARG A 13 -11.87 -43.15 -34.94
CA ARG A 13 -11.29 -41.93 -35.50
C ARG A 13 -12.39 -40.88 -35.57
N PHE A 14 -12.21 -39.76 -34.89
CA PHE A 14 -12.71 -38.47 -35.36
C PHE A 14 -11.59 -37.43 -35.26
N PRO A 15 -11.50 -36.52 -36.25
CA PRO A 15 -10.35 -35.64 -36.42
C PRO A 15 -10.34 -34.51 -35.38
N GLY A 16 -9.13 -34.04 -35.09
CA GLY A 16 -8.86 -33.04 -34.07
C GLY A 16 -9.70 -31.77 -34.20
N ARG A 17 -10.20 -31.30 -33.05
CA ARG A 17 -10.65 -29.92 -32.86
C ARG A 17 -9.65 -29.22 -31.95
N MET A 18 -8.81 -28.38 -32.56
CA MET A 18 -7.96 -27.42 -31.86
C MET A 18 -8.84 -26.51 -31.00
N SER A 19 -8.91 -26.81 -29.70
CA SER A 19 -9.73 -26.09 -28.70
C SER A 19 -8.85 -25.38 -27.65
N GLY A 20 -7.58 -25.14 -27.99
CA GLY A 20 -6.62 -24.41 -27.14
C GLY A 20 -6.27 -23.00 -27.62
N LEU A 21 -6.29 -22.73 -28.93
CA LEU A 21 -5.85 -21.45 -29.50
C LEU A 21 -6.80 -20.27 -29.16
N GLY A 22 -8.11 -20.49 -29.16
CA GLY A 22 -9.08 -19.43 -28.87
C GLY A 22 -9.04 -18.93 -27.41
N LYS A 23 -8.74 -19.82 -26.46
CA LYS A 23 -8.65 -19.45 -25.03
C LYS A 23 -7.35 -18.69 -24.72
N LEU A 24 -6.24 -19.07 -25.36
CA LEU A 24 -4.96 -18.38 -25.22
C LEU A 24 -4.98 -17.00 -25.90
N ALA A 25 -5.55 -16.87 -27.10
CA ALA A 25 -5.70 -15.60 -27.79
C ALA A 25 -6.66 -14.63 -27.07
N ALA A 26 -7.79 -15.11 -26.53
CA ALA A 26 -8.68 -14.30 -25.71
C ALA A 26 -8.07 -13.90 -24.36
N SER A 27 -7.24 -14.76 -23.75
CA SER A 27 -6.47 -14.42 -22.54
C SER A 27 -5.35 -13.42 -22.82
N ALA A 28 -4.68 -13.50 -23.96
CA ALA A 28 -3.65 -12.56 -24.37
C ALA A 28 -4.26 -11.20 -24.70
N TYR A 29 -5.32 -11.17 -25.51
CA TYR A 29 -6.08 -9.95 -25.83
C TYR A 29 -6.65 -9.27 -24.57
N ARG A 30 -7.19 -10.04 -23.61
CA ARG A 30 -7.68 -9.50 -22.33
C ARG A 30 -6.55 -8.89 -21.48
N ARG A 31 -5.34 -9.45 -21.51
CA ARG A 31 -4.18 -8.87 -20.83
C ARG A 31 -3.69 -7.60 -21.53
N ASP A 32 -3.63 -7.61 -22.85
CA ASP A 32 -3.15 -6.46 -23.64
C ASP A 32 -4.05 -5.22 -23.45
N VAL A 33 -5.35 -5.41 -23.29
CA VAL A 33 -6.28 -4.31 -23.00
C VAL A 33 -6.29 -3.92 -21.51
N SER A 34 -6.10 -4.86 -20.56
CA SER A 34 -6.13 -4.58 -19.12
C SER A 34 -4.91 -3.78 -18.64
N ALA A 35 -3.73 -4.08 -19.18
CA ALA A 35 -2.47 -3.50 -18.69
C ALA A 35 -2.45 -1.95 -18.73
N PRO A 36 -2.90 -1.27 -19.81
CA PRO A 36 -3.01 0.19 -19.81
C PRO A 36 -3.96 0.75 -18.73
N PHE A 37 -5.08 0.07 -18.46
CA PHE A 37 -6.01 0.50 -17.41
C PHE A 37 -5.44 0.28 -16.00
N ASP A 38 -4.70 -0.82 -15.79
CA ASP A 38 -4.03 -1.11 -14.52
C ASP A 38 -2.94 -0.07 -14.23
N GLU A 39 -2.18 0.34 -15.25
CA GLU A 39 -1.17 1.39 -15.14
C GLU A 39 -1.78 2.76 -14.84
N LEU A 40 -2.85 3.14 -15.56
CA LEU A 40 -3.58 4.38 -15.27
C LEU A 40 -4.14 4.39 -13.84
N THR A 41 -4.65 3.25 -13.38
CA THR A 41 -5.17 3.10 -12.01
C THR A 41 -4.04 3.22 -10.98
N ALA A 42 -2.90 2.57 -11.23
CA ALA A 42 -1.72 2.68 -10.38
C ALA A 42 -1.20 4.13 -10.32
N GLY A 43 -1.08 4.79 -11.47
CA GLY A 43 -0.70 6.20 -11.56
C GLY A 43 -1.66 7.11 -10.79
N ARG A 44 -2.97 6.90 -10.92
CA ARG A 44 -3.98 7.65 -10.19
C ARG A 44 -3.88 7.45 -8.67
N ARG A 45 -3.69 6.20 -8.20
CA ARG A 45 -3.48 5.91 -6.77
C ARG A 45 -2.26 6.64 -6.22
N ALA A 46 -1.14 6.58 -6.95
CA ALA A 46 0.09 7.24 -6.54
C ALA A 46 -0.04 8.77 -6.54
N TRP A 47 -0.83 9.36 -7.45
CA TRP A 47 -1.13 10.78 -7.44
C TRP A 47 -2.00 11.19 -6.23
N ILE A 48 -3.08 10.45 -5.96
CA ILE A 48 -3.95 10.70 -4.79
C ILE A 48 -3.15 10.58 -3.50
N ALA A 49 -2.32 9.54 -3.37
CA ALA A 49 -1.48 9.31 -2.21
C ALA A 49 -0.53 10.50 -1.95
N ARG A 50 0.16 10.99 -2.99
CA ARG A 50 1.04 12.16 -2.86
C ARG A 50 0.27 13.42 -2.50
N ALA A 51 -0.90 13.65 -3.09
CA ALA A 51 -1.75 14.79 -2.73
C ALA A 51 -2.16 14.74 -1.25
N GLY A 52 -2.62 13.58 -0.77
CA GLY A 52 -2.98 13.40 0.64
C GLY A 52 -1.79 13.54 1.61
N LEU A 53 -0.61 13.07 1.22
CA LEU A 53 0.62 13.27 2.00
C LEU A 53 1.06 14.74 2.02
N ALA A 54 0.87 15.49 0.93
CA ALA A 54 1.16 16.92 0.88
C ALA A 54 0.22 17.69 1.82
N GLU A 55 -1.06 17.34 1.85
CA GLU A 55 -2.06 17.90 2.78
C GLU A 55 -1.76 17.54 4.24
N LEU A 56 -1.38 16.28 4.51
CA LEU A 56 -0.91 15.86 5.83
C LEU A 56 0.31 16.67 6.27
N ASN A 57 1.28 16.87 5.38
CA ASN A 57 2.46 17.67 5.66
C ASN A 57 2.11 19.14 5.92
N ALA A 58 1.09 19.67 5.23
CA ALA A 58 0.60 21.02 5.41
C ALA A 58 -0.09 21.25 6.77
N THR A 59 -0.87 20.27 7.22
CA THR A 59 -1.74 20.34 8.41
C THR A 59 -1.05 19.86 9.69
N ILE A 60 -0.23 18.81 9.61
CA ILE A 60 0.48 18.19 10.75
C ILE A 60 1.98 18.44 10.65
N GLY A 61 2.57 18.19 9.49
CA GLY A 61 4.03 18.20 9.31
C GLY A 61 4.68 19.55 9.62
N ARG A 62 4.15 20.65 9.06
CA ARG A 62 4.67 22.00 9.29
C ARG A 62 4.55 22.46 10.76
N PRO A 63 3.37 22.46 11.40
CA PRO A 63 3.26 22.86 12.80
C PRO A 63 4.03 21.92 13.72
N GLY A 64 4.00 20.61 13.46
CA GLY A 64 4.75 19.62 14.24
C GLY A 64 6.25 19.84 14.19
N ARG A 65 6.83 20.10 13.01
CA ARG A 65 8.26 20.43 12.87
C ARG A 65 8.64 21.70 13.63
N ALA A 66 7.83 22.75 13.55
CA ALA A 66 8.06 23.95 14.35
C ALA A 66 8.02 23.65 15.86
N ALA A 67 7.11 22.78 16.29
CA ALA A 67 6.95 22.42 17.69
C ALA A 67 8.05 21.50 18.23
N VAL A 68 8.68 20.63 17.41
CA VAL A 68 9.78 19.76 17.85
C VAL A 68 11.16 20.41 17.72
N ALA A 69 11.29 21.48 16.92
CA ALA A 69 12.56 22.20 16.75
C ALA A 69 13.15 22.73 18.08
N ALA A 70 12.29 23.03 19.06
CA ALA A 70 12.70 23.49 20.40
C ALA A 70 12.64 22.38 21.48
N ARG A 71 12.30 21.13 21.12
CA ARG A 71 12.05 20.02 22.07
C ARG A 71 12.76 18.74 21.60
N PRO A 72 14.06 18.57 21.93
CA PRO A 72 14.86 17.43 21.49
C PRO A 72 14.29 16.07 21.93
N ASP A 73 13.64 16.02 23.08
CA ASP A 73 12.94 14.83 23.59
C ASP A 73 11.82 14.38 22.65
N LEU A 74 11.07 15.33 22.08
CA LEU A 74 10.03 15.01 21.10
C LEU A 74 10.60 14.63 19.76
N LEU A 75 11.69 15.26 19.33
CA LEU A 75 12.38 14.87 18.11
C LEU A 75 12.82 13.40 18.17
N ALA A 76 13.41 12.98 19.30
CA ALA A 76 13.80 11.58 19.50
C ALA A 76 12.60 10.61 19.42
N ARG A 77 11.43 11.00 19.96
CA ARG A 77 10.20 10.20 19.86
C ARG A 77 9.69 10.11 18.42
N VAL A 78 9.77 11.20 17.66
CA VAL A 78 9.42 11.21 16.22
C VAL A 78 10.35 10.27 15.45
N ASP A 79 11.66 10.31 15.71
CA ASP A 79 12.63 9.44 15.07
C ASP A 79 12.39 7.96 15.41
N GLN A 80 12.06 7.66 16.67
CA GLN A 80 11.66 6.31 17.09
C GLN A 80 10.41 5.83 16.35
N HIS A 81 9.39 6.69 16.20
CA HIS A 81 8.20 6.34 15.43
C HIS A 81 8.51 6.16 13.95
N ALA A 82 9.39 6.98 13.37
CA ALA A 82 9.80 6.86 11.97
C ALA A 82 10.53 5.54 11.71
N ALA A 83 11.42 5.12 12.62
CA ALA A 83 12.04 3.80 12.57
C ALA A 83 10.99 2.68 12.61
N ALA A 84 10.07 2.72 13.59
CA ALA A 84 9.02 1.72 13.71
C ALA A 84 8.08 1.66 12.48
N ILE A 85 7.83 2.79 11.80
CA ILE A 85 7.05 2.82 10.56
C ILE A 85 7.82 2.13 9.44
N ARG A 86 9.10 2.44 9.25
CA ARG A 86 9.95 1.76 8.25
C ARG A 86 9.96 0.25 8.49
N ASP A 87 10.10 -0.19 9.73
CA ASP A 87 10.08 -1.61 10.10
C ASP A 87 8.73 -2.25 9.74
N SER A 88 7.61 -1.56 10.01
CA SER A 88 6.27 -2.06 9.70
C SER A 88 5.95 -2.12 8.20
N LEU A 89 6.57 -1.24 7.40
CA LEU A 89 6.33 -1.13 5.96
C LEU A 89 7.40 -1.81 5.10
N GLY A 90 8.41 -2.42 5.72
CA GLY A 90 9.40 -3.26 5.02
C GLY A 90 10.66 -2.54 4.52
N GLY A 91 11.05 -1.40 5.10
CA GLY A 91 12.40 -0.85 4.96
C GLY A 91 12.50 0.65 4.60
N ALA A 92 13.65 1.04 4.04
CA ALA A 92 14.05 2.44 3.89
C ALA A 92 13.43 3.17 2.68
N LEU A 93 13.05 2.44 1.62
CA LEU A 93 12.36 3.01 0.46
C LEU A 93 10.86 2.79 0.61
N LEU A 94 10.14 3.84 1.02
CA LEU A 94 8.72 3.75 1.27
C LEU A 94 7.90 4.23 0.06
N ASP A 95 6.97 3.38 -0.38
CA ASP A 95 5.99 3.73 -1.40
C ASP A 95 5.00 4.79 -0.85
N PRO A 96 4.76 5.91 -1.57
CA PRO A 96 3.77 6.91 -1.20
C PRO A 96 2.38 6.33 -0.94
N VAL A 97 1.94 5.29 -1.66
CA VAL A 97 0.63 4.66 -1.43
C VAL A 97 0.59 3.96 -0.08
N ALA A 98 1.66 3.24 0.29
CA ALA A 98 1.77 2.60 1.60
C ALA A 98 1.78 3.64 2.74
N LEU A 99 2.55 4.73 2.61
CA LEU A 99 2.58 5.82 3.60
C LEU A 99 1.22 6.52 3.74
N ALA A 100 0.53 6.78 2.62
CA ALA A 100 -0.79 7.39 2.65
C ALA A 100 -1.80 6.48 3.35
N GLY A 101 -1.83 5.19 3.02
CA GLY A 101 -2.68 4.19 3.68
C GLY A 101 -2.40 4.08 5.18
N TYR A 102 -1.11 4.06 5.56
CA TYR A 102 -0.70 4.06 6.96
C TYR A 102 -1.20 5.32 7.69
N SER A 103 -1.04 6.50 7.10
CA SER A 103 -1.50 7.76 7.70
C SER A 103 -3.02 7.83 7.86
N ALA A 104 -3.78 7.24 6.93
CA ALA A 104 -5.22 7.14 7.03
C ALA A 104 -5.64 6.26 8.23
N ALA A 105 -5.00 5.10 8.41
CA ALA A 105 -5.26 4.23 9.55
C ALA A 105 -4.97 4.91 10.90
N ILE A 106 -3.90 5.71 11.00
CA ILE A 106 -3.61 6.48 12.23
C ILE A 106 -4.67 7.56 12.49
N ARG A 107 -5.15 8.24 11.43
CA ARG A 107 -6.23 9.24 11.56
C ARG A 107 -7.55 8.60 11.97
N ASP A 108 -7.85 7.41 11.46
CA ASP A 108 -9.04 6.65 11.85
C ASP A 108 -8.95 6.23 13.32
N ALA A 109 -7.80 5.71 13.76
CA ALA A 109 -7.58 5.38 15.17
C ALA A 109 -7.68 6.61 16.09
N ALA A 110 -7.19 7.78 15.67
CA ALA A 110 -7.33 9.03 16.42
C ALA A 110 -8.80 9.46 16.52
N ARG A 111 -9.56 9.33 15.41
CA ARG A 111 -11.00 9.63 15.41
C ARG A 111 -11.77 8.72 16.37
N ASP A 112 -11.49 7.42 16.34
CA ASP A 112 -12.15 6.43 17.20
C ASP A 112 -11.83 6.65 18.69
N ALA A 113 -10.63 7.18 18.99
CA ALA A 113 -10.20 7.54 20.33
C ALA A 113 -10.60 8.96 20.77
N GLU A 114 -11.31 9.71 19.91
CA GLU A 114 -11.62 11.13 20.12
C GLU A 114 -10.37 11.99 20.44
N ASP A 115 -9.23 11.64 19.84
CA ASP A 115 -7.94 12.25 20.08
C ASP A 115 -7.73 13.48 19.17
N PRO A 116 -7.67 14.70 19.72
CA PRO A 116 -7.49 15.92 18.92
C PRO A 116 -6.07 15.98 18.33
N LEU A 117 -5.97 16.47 17.09
CA LEU A 117 -4.71 16.50 16.32
C LEU A 117 -4.13 17.92 16.16
N ASP A 118 -4.37 18.81 17.11
CA ASP A 118 -4.01 20.24 17.06
C ASP A 118 -3.17 20.73 18.27
N ASP A 119 -3.19 20.05 19.42
CA ASP A 119 -2.42 20.43 20.60
C ASP A 119 -0.98 19.90 20.60
N TRP A 120 -0.06 20.70 20.09
CA TRP A 120 1.37 20.40 20.13
C TRP A 120 2.03 20.67 21.48
N SER A 121 1.35 21.26 22.47
CA SER A 121 1.92 21.44 23.81
C SER A 121 2.09 20.08 24.51
N LYS A 122 1.14 19.18 24.29
CA LYS A 122 1.14 17.80 24.78
C LYS A 122 0.73 16.84 23.66
N PRO A 123 1.62 16.61 22.67
CA PRO A 123 1.24 15.89 21.46
C PRO A 123 0.91 14.44 21.78
N SER A 124 -0.22 13.98 21.24
CA SER A 124 -0.68 12.61 21.39
C SER A 124 0.21 11.63 20.62
N TRP A 125 0.00 10.33 20.86
CA TRP A 125 0.65 9.28 20.09
C TRP A 125 0.34 9.40 18.59
N ALA A 126 -0.91 9.70 18.22
CA ALA A 126 -1.31 9.84 16.83
C ALA A 126 -0.62 11.04 16.16
N MET A 127 -0.53 12.19 16.85
CA MET A 127 0.17 13.38 16.34
C MET A 127 1.65 13.09 16.07
N LEU A 128 2.35 12.45 17.00
CA LEU A 128 3.77 12.11 16.84
C LEU A 128 3.98 11.10 15.71
N ARG A 129 3.06 10.14 15.55
CA ARG A 129 3.16 9.11 14.50
C ARG A 129 2.83 9.65 13.11
N LEU A 130 1.89 10.60 13.01
CA LEU A 130 1.61 11.33 11.77
C LEU A 130 2.76 12.28 11.39
N LEU A 131 3.39 12.95 12.37
CA LEU A 131 4.59 13.74 12.12
C LEU A 131 5.76 12.88 11.64
N ALA A 132 5.90 11.67 12.21
CA ALA A 132 6.88 10.69 11.73
C ALA A 132 6.59 10.22 10.30
N VAL A 133 5.32 10.09 9.89
CA VAL A 133 5.00 9.88 8.46
C VAL A 133 5.50 11.06 7.63
N CYS A 134 5.26 12.30 8.05
CA CYS A 134 5.70 13.50 7.31
C CYS A 134 7.23 13.62 7.19
N SER A 135 8.03 13.07 8.10
CA SER A 135 9.49 13.07 8.00
C SER A 135 10.03 11.99 7.06
N LEU A 136 9.18 11.05 6.63
CA LEU A 136 9.51 9.96 5.71
C LEU A 136 9.12 10.26 4.26
N VAL A 137 8.30 11.30 4.04
CA VAL A 137 7.93 11.74 2.69
C VAL A 137 9.14 12.46 2.07
N PRO A 138 9.57 12.08 0.84
CA PRO A 138 10.68 12.73 0.12
C PRO A 138 10.45 14.21 -0.18
#